data_AF-A0A6J6PQ62-F1
#
_entry.id   AF-A0A6J6PQ62-F1
#
_cell.length_a   1.000
_cell.length_b   1.000
_cell.length_c   1.000
_cell.angle_alpha   90.00
_cell.angle_beta   90.00
_cell.angle_gamma   90.00
#
_symmetry.space_group_name_H-M   'P 1'
#
loop_
_entity.id
_entity.type
_entity.pdbx_description
1 polymer ?
#
loop_
_entity_poly.entity_id
_entity_poly.type
_entity_poly.pdbx_seq_one_letter_code
_entity_poly.pdbx_strand_id
1 'polypeptide(L)' 'MAQKIESGVIVFIVCDYGWKYLSTGAWTLDLDEATANAEKVIYF' A
#
# COMPACT_ATOMS: atom_id res chain seq x y z
N MET A 1 13.77 26.80 11.95
CA MET A 1 12.32 26.65 11.68
C MET A 1 12.15 25.83 10.43
N ALA A 2 11.25 24.84 10.42
CA ALA A 2 10.91 24.12 9.19
C ALA A 2 9.94 24.96 8.37
N GLN A 3 10.28 25.26 7.11
CA GLN A 3 9.39 25.94 6.18
C GLN A 3 8.29 24.97 5.69
N LYS A 4 7.07 25.48 5.55
CA LYS A 4 5.91 24.73 5.04
C LYS A 4 6.04 24.58 3.52
N ILE A 5 5.81 23.38 3.00
CA ILE A 5 5.74 23.10 1.56
C ILE A 5 4.31 23.33 1.05
N GLU A 6 4.13 24.07 -0.04
CA GLU A 6 2.80 24.28 -0.66
C GLU A 6 2.30 23.04 -1.42
N SER A 7 3.21 22.29 -2.06
CA SER A 7 2.92 21.03 -2.73
C SER A 7 4.18 20.18 -2.85
N GLY A 8 4.01 18.86 -3.00
CA GLY A 8 5.11 17.91 -3.17
C GLY A 8 4.60 16.50 -3.40
N VAL A 9 5.42 15.65 -4.02
CA VAL A 9 5.13 14.23 -4.21
C VAL A 9 5.81 13.44 -3.09
N ILE A 10 5.02 12.71 -2.32
CA ILE A 10 5.55 11.78 -1.32
C ILE A 10 5.87 10.47 -2.03
N VAL A 11 7.15 10.10 -2.03
CA VAL A 11 7.61 8.81 -2.55
C VAL A 11 8.18 8.01 -1.39
N PHE A 12 7.67 6.81 -1.17
CA PHE A 12 8.23 5.85 -0.22
C PHE A 12 8.42 4.51 -0.91
N ILE A 13 9.53 3.83 -0.60
CA ILE A 13 9.84 2.51 -1.13
C ILE A 13 9.56 1.51 0.00
N VAL A 14 8.63 0.60 -0.24
CA VAL A 14 8.41 -0.55 0.65
C VAL A 14 9.38 -1.64 0.27
N CYS A 15 10.43 -1.80 1.08
CA CYS A 15 11.38 -2.91 0.96
C CYS A 15 10.85 -4.22 1.58
N ASP A 16 9.60 -4.27 2.01
CA ASP A 16 8.93 -5.53 2.31
C ASP A 16 8.55 -6.19 1.00
N TYR A 17 9.54 -6.89 0.46
CA TYR A 17 9.44 -7.97 -0.48
C TYR A 17 8.09 -8.73 -0.45
N GLY A 18 7.07 -8.17 -1.12
CA GLY A 18 5.70 -8.69 -1.15
C GLY A 18 5.59 -10.15 -1.64
N TRP A 19 6.67 -10.68 -2.24
CA TRP A 19 6.84 -12.09 -2.56
C TRP A 19 6.73 -13.03 -1.35
N LYS A 20 7.04 -12.56 -0.13
CA LYS A 20 6.88 -13.35 1.10
C LYS A 20 5.41 -13.71 1.38
N TYR A 21 4.46 -12.95 0.84
CA TYR A 21 3.03 -13.19 0.97
C TYR A 21 2.44 -13.94 -0.23
N LEU A 22 3.26 -14.48 -1.14
CA LEU A 22 2.76 -15.35 -2.22
C LEU A 22 2.14 -16.64 -1.67
N SER A 23 2.63 -17.13 -0.54
CA SER A 23 2.09 -18.32 0.13
C SER A 23 0.75 -18.08 0.84
N THR A 24 0.34 -16.83 1.05
CA THR A 24 -0.93 -16.51 1.74
C THR A 24 -2.10 -16.36 0.77
N GLY A 25 -1.86 -16.42 -0.55
CA GLY A 25 -2.88 -16.17 -1.57
C GLY A 25 -3.28 -14.69 -1.70
N ALA A 26 -2.56 -13.77 -1.04
CA ALA A 26 -2.88 -12.34 -1.08
C ALA A 26 -2.86 -11.74 -2.50
N TRP A 27 -2.15 -12.38 -3.43
CA TRP A 27 -2.01 -11.96 -4.83
C TRP A 27 -2.79 -12.82 -5.83
N THR A 28 -3.59 -13.78 -5.35
CA THR A 28 -4.35 -14.69 -6.22
C THR A 28 -5.80 -14.25 -6.43
N LEU A 29 -6.22 -13.18 -5.74
CA LEU A 29 -7.55 -12.59 -5.91
C LEU A 29 -7.56 -11.68 -7.14
N ASP A 30 -8.76 -11.50 -7.70
CA ASP A 30 -8.98 -10.48 -8.71
C ASP A 30 -8.65 -9.09 -8.16
N LEU A 31 -8.06 -8.23 -9.00
CA LEU A 31 -7.59 -6.92 -8.57
C LEU A 31 -8.73 -6.05 -8.04
N ASP A 32 -9.94 -6.19 -8.57
CA ASP A 32 -11.11 -5.44 -8.11
C ASP A 32 -11.53 -5.88 -6.70
N GLU A 33 -11.47 -7.18 -6.42
CA GLU A 33 -11.77 -7.73 -5.10
C GLU A 33 -10.71 -7.35 -4.06
N ALA A 34 -9.43 -7.41 -4.44
CA ALA A 34 -8.32 -6.97 -3.59
C ALA A 34 -8.43 -5.48 -3.24
N THR A 35 -8.78 -4.64 -4.23
CA THR A 35 -9.00 -3.20 -4.04
C THR A 35 -10.14 -2.93 -3.07
N ALA A 36 -11.29 -3.58 -3.27
CA ALA A 36 -12.46 -3.42 -2.41
C ALA A 36 -12.22 -3.89 -0.96
N ASN A 37 -11.29 -4.83 -0.74
CA ASN A 37 -10.89 -5.26 0.59
C ASN A 37 -9.90 -4.29 1.25
N ALA A 38 -8.94 -3.77 0.48
CA ALA A 38 -7.98 -2.77 0.98
C ALA A 38 -8.69 -1.47 1.43
N GLU A 39 -9.74 -1.04 0.74
CA GLU A 39 -10.54 0.14 1.12
C GLU A 39 -11.25 0.00 2.47
N LYS A 40 -11.55 -1.24 2.90
CA LYS A 40 -12.24 -1.53 4.16
C LYS A 40 -11.29 -1.57 5.36
N VAL A 41 -9.98 -1.67 5.10
CA VAL A 41 -8.96 -1.87 6.11
C VAL A 41 -8.02 -0.67 6.10
N ILE A 42 -8.47 0.44 6.68
CA ILE A 42 -7.59 1.57 7.01
C ILE A 42 -7.07 1.35 8.43
N TYR A 43 -5.83 0.85 8.55
CA TYR A 43 -5.08 0.94 9.81
C TYR A 43 -4.34 2.28 9.84
N PHE A 44 -4.65 3.10 10.84
CA PHE A 44 -3.82 4.23 11.25
C PHE A 44 -2.75 3.75 12.23
#